data_AF-A0A3B0WTG5-F1
#
_entry.id   AF-A0A3B0WTG5-F1
#
_cell.length_a   1.000
_cell.length_b   1.000
_cell.length_c   1.000
_cell.angle_alpha   90.00
_cell.angle_beta   90.00
_cell.angle_gamma   90.00
#
_symmetry.space_group_name_H-M   'P 1'
#
loop_
_entity.id
_entity.type
_entity.pdbx_description
1 polymer ?
#
loop_
_entity_poly.entity_id
_entity_poly.type
_entity_poly.pdbx_seq_one_letter_code
_entity_poly.pdbx_strand_id
1 'polypeptide(L)'
;MTCQHPGKVLLQQYIEPQKLSQNALARAIKVPPRRINEIIHEKRSITADTAIRLAIYFGGSATYWMHLQAEYEIEKIKKNINIQLSTIQPSLNSIEPPAKNTKAPSSKTKNSLKKRIMR
;
A
#
# COMPACT_ATOMS: atom_id res chain seq x y z
N MET A 1 -0.33 -15.33 11.45
CA MET A 1 0.64 -14.21 11.38
C MET A 1 0.11 -13.09 12.26
N THR A 2 0.88 -12.66 13.26
CA THR A 2 0.49 -11.60 14.19
C THR A 2 0.52 -10.26 13.49
N CYS A 3 -0.65 -9.65 13.27
CA CYS A 3 -0.74 -8.31 12.73
C CYS A 3 -0.19 -7.32 13.78
N GLN A 4 1.00 -6.79 13.53
CA GLN A 4 1.76 -6.01 14.49
C GLN A 4 1.54 -4.52 14.24
N HIS A 5 1.42 -3.71 15.31
CA HIS A 5 1.24 -2.27 15.16
C HIS A 5 2.43 -1.66 14.40
N PRO A 6 2.19 -0.78 13.40
CA PRO A 6 3.26 -0.22 12.56
C PRO A 6 4.34 0.52 13.37
N GLY A 7 3.98 1.13 14.48
CA GLY A 7 4.94 1.74 15.42
C GLY A 7 5.90 0.75 16.08
N LYS A 8 5.49 -0.50 16.31
CA LYS A 8 6.38 -1.56 16.80
C LYS A 8 7.33 -2.03 15.71
N VAL A 9 6.84 -2.15 14.47
CA VAL A 9 7.66 -2.44 13.29
C VAL A 9 8.73 -1.35 13.12
N LEU A 10 8.32 -0.08 13.18
CA LEU A 10 9.23 1.06 13.12
C LEU A 10 10.33 0.99 14.21
N LEU A 11 9.95 0.67 15.44
CA LEU A 11 10.91 0.55 16.55
C LEU A 11 11.90 -0.60 16.31
N GLN A 12 11.39 -1.81 16.12
CA GLN A 12 12.18 -3.05 16.14
C GLN A 12 13.00 -3.26 14.87
N GLN A 13 12.49 -2.83 13.71
CA GLN A 13 13.13 -3.13 12.41
C GLN A 13 13.95 -1.97 11.87
N TYR A 14 13.73 -0.74 12.34
CA TYR A 14 14.40 0.44 11.80
C TYR A 14 15.18 1.20 12.86
N ILE A 15 14.56 1.53 14.00
CA ILE A 15 15.19 2.36 15.03
C ILE A 15 16.25 1.57 15.82
N GLU A 16 15.89 0.41 16.38
CA GLU A 16 16.79 -0.41 17.19
C GLU A 16 18.02 -0.91 16.40
N PRO A 17 17.88 -1.45 15.17
CA PRO A 17 19.04 -1.95 14.42
C PRO A 17 20.03 -0.85 14.03
N GLN A 18 19.53 0.38 13.83
CA GLN A 18 20.38 1.54 13.51
C GLN A 18 20.87 2.29 14.75
N LYS A 19 20.53 1.82 15.97
CA LYS A 19 20.81 2.51 17.25
C LYS A 19 20.35 3.98 17.24
N LEU A 20 19.27 4.26 16.53
CA LEU A 20 18.72 5.60 16.37
C LEU A 20 17.86 5.94 17.59
N SER A 21 17.87 7.19 18.06
CA SER A 21 16.88 7.64 19.06
C SER A 21 15.62 8.15 18.38
N GLN A 22 14.47 8.04 19.05
CA GLN A 22 13.19 8.58 18.55
C GLN A 22 13.29 10.08 18.22
N ASN A 23 14.00 10.83 19.07
CA ASN A 23 14.27 12.25 18.88
C ASN A 23 15.15 12.52 17.65
N ALA A 24 16.16 11.68 17.41
CA ALA A 24 17.00 11.78 16.23
C ALA A 24 16.19 11.52 14.95
N LEU A 25 15.37 10.46 14.92
CA LEU A 25 14.47 10.18 13.80
C LEU A 25 13.53 11.36 13.54
N ALA A 26 12.89 11.87 14.58
CA ALA A 26 11.94 12.98 14.46
C ALA A 26 12.57 14.23 13.84
N ARG A 27 13.79 14.57 14.27
CA ARG A 27 14.56 15.68 13.68
C ARG A 27 14.91 15.39 12.23
N ALA A 28 15.37 14.18 11.92
CA ALA A 28 15.78 13.81 10.57
C ALA A 28 14.61 13.90 9.56
N ILE A 29 13.42 13.48 9.97
CA ILE A 29 12.22 13.51 9.11
C ILE A 29 11.38 14.80 9.26
N LYS A 30 11.90 15.79 10.02
CA LYS A 30 11.31 17.11 10.24
C LYS A 30 9.87 17.05 10.81
N VAL A 31 9.68 16.26 11.86
CA VAL A 31 8.41 16.17 12.62
C VAL A 31 8.64 16.38 14.11
N PRO A 32 7.62 16.77 14.89
CA PRO A 32 7.75 16.86 16.34
C PRO A 32 8.11 15.50 16.97
N PRO A 33 9.05 15.42 17.92
CA PRO A 33 9.43 14.15 18.57
C PRO A 33 8.26 13.41 19.22
N ARG A 34 7.29 14.16 19.76
CA ARG A 34 6.05 13.62 20.30
C ARG A 34 5.30 12.74 19.29
N ARG A 35 5.33 13.08 18.01
CA ARG A 35 4.67 12.29 16.95
C ARG A 35 5.26 10.88 16.85
N ILE A 36 6.59 10.77 16.82
CA ILE A 36 7.29 9.48 16.75
C ILE A 36 7.06 8.68 18.03
N ASN A 37 7.14 9.33 19.18
CA ASN A 37 6.87 8.70 20.47
C ASN A 37 5.45 8.11 20.52
N GLU A 38 4.43 8.87 20.14
CA GLU A 38 3.05 8.39 20.12
C GLU A 38 2.84 7.24 19.12
N ILE A 39 3.50 7.27 17.96
CA ILE A 39 3.42 6.16 16.99
C ILE A 39 4.01 4.88 17.58
N ILE A 40 5.20 4.94 18.17
CA ILE A 40 5.89 3.79 18.76
C ILE A 40 5.11 3.17 19.93
N HIS A 41 4.40 4.00 20.70
CA HIS A 41 3.55 3.57 21.81
C HIS A 41 2.11 3.27 21.40
N GLU A 42 1.82 3.15 20.10
CA GLU A 42 0.50 2.79 19.58
C GLU A 42 -0.63 3.78 19.94
N LYS A 43 -0.25 5.01 20.31
CA LYS A 43 -1.17 6.11 20.65
C LYS A 43 -1.56 6.93 19.42
N ARG A 44 -0.88 6.74 18.30
CA ARG A 44 -1.10 7.46 17.04
C ARG A 44 -0.86 6.55 15.84
N SER A 45 -1.75 6.61 14.86
CA SER A 45 -1.61 5.97 13.56
C SER A 45 -0.57 6.66 12.68
N ILE A 46 0.09 5.90 11.79
CA ILE A 46 0.91 6.47 10.72
C ILE A 46 -0.01 7.09 9.67
N THR A 47 0.18 8.37 9.39
CA THR A 47 -0.51 9.09 8.31
C THR A 47 0.29 9.04 7.01
N ALA A 48 -0.35 9.38 5.87
CA ALA A 48 0.33 9.46 4.58
C ALA A 48 1.55 10.41 4.58
N ASP A 49 1.44 11.59 5.22
CA ASP A 49 2.58 12.52 5.41
C ASP A 49 3.74 11.82 6.14
N THR A 50 3.45 11.09 7.22
CA THR A 50 4.49 10.39 7.98
C THR A 50 5.07 9.23 7.19
N ALA A 51 4.25 8.48 6.45
CA ALA A 51 4.67 7.38 5.59
C ALA A 51 5.64 7.84 4.49
N ILE A 52 5.34 8.96 3.81
CA ILE A 52 6.22 9.56 2.81
C ILE A 52 7.56 9.95 3.44
N ARG A 53 7.53 10.61 4.59
CA ARG A 53 8.73 11.02 5.33
C ARG A 53 9.60 9.84 5.75
N LEU A 54 8.99 8.76 6.24
CA LEU A 54 9.70 7.54 6.61
C LEU A 54 10.32 6.86 5.38
N ALA A 55 9.59 6.81 4.26
CA ALA A 55 10.10 6.24 3.01
C ALA A 55 11.28 7.05 2.43
N ILE A 56 11.25 8.38 2.54
CA ILE A 56 12.38 9.23 2.13
C ILE A 56 13.61 8.96 3.01
N TYR A 57 13.43 8.79 4.32
CA TYR A 57 14.54 8.64 5.25
C TYR A 57 15.14 7.24 5.27
N PHE A 58 14.31 6.20 5.31
CA PHE A 58 14.75 4.80 5.37
C PHE A 58 14.87 4.12 4.00
N GLY A 59 14.41 4.79 2.93
CA GLY A 59 14.16 4.15 1.65
C GLY A 59 12.86 3.34 1.65
N GLY A 60 12.57 2.71 0.51
CA GLY A 60 11.35 1.92 0.31
C GLY A 60 10.15 2.75 -0.13
N SER A 61 8.93 2.27 0.15
CA SER A 61 7.69 2.91 -0.30
C SER A 61 6.84 3.46 0.84
N ALA A 62 6.17 4.59 0.61
CA ALA A 62 5.17 5.10 1.54
C ALA A 62 3.97 4.15 1.68
N THR A 63 3.66 3.41 0.61
CA THR A 63 2.57 2.42 0.59
C THR A 63 2.82 1.26 1.56
N TYR A 64 4.07 0.86 1.77
CA TYR A 64 4.42 -0.16 2.77
C TYR A 64 3.93 0.23 4.17
N TRP A 65 4.23 1.45 4.61
CA TRP A 65 3.80 1.96 5.91
C TRP A 65 2.28 2.06 6.02
N MET A 66 1.61 2.48 4.94
CA MET A 66 0.15 2.56 4.90
C MET A 66 -0.51 1.18 4.92
N HIS A 67 0.10 0.16 4.28
CA HIS A 67 -0.39 -1.21 4.33
C HIS A 67 -0.28 -1.77 5.75
N LEU A 68 0.84 -1.57 6.44
CA LEU A 68 0.98 -1.98 7.85
C LEU A 68 -0.10 -1.34 8.74
N GLN A 69 -0.37 -0.05 8.54
CA GLN A 69 -1.43 0.64 9.28
C GLN A 69 -2.80 0.06 8.99
N ALA A 70 -3.14 -0.15 7.71
CA ALA A 70 -4.42 -0.69 7.29
C ALA A 70 -4.63 -2.12 7.81
N GLU A 71 -3.63 -2.99 7.68
CA GLU A 71 -3.70 -4.36 8.18
C GLU A 71 -3.96 -4.38 9.69
N TYR A 72 -3.21 -3.58 10.47
CA TYR A 72 -3.40 -3.49 11.91
C TYR A 72 -4.80 -3.00 12.29
N GLU A 73 -5.30 -1.96 11.63
CA GLU A 73 -6.64 -1.42 11.90
C GLU A 73 -7.74 -2.42 11.54
N ILE A 74 -7.64 -3.10 10.39
CA ILE A 74 -8.57 -4.14 9.97
C ILE A 74 -8.61 -5.27 11.01
N GLU A 75 -7.46 -5.76 11.45
CA GLU A 75 -7.38 -6.85 12.43
C GLU A 75 -7.93 -6.43 13.80
N LYS A 76 -7.64 -5.20 14.24
CA LYS A 76 -8.17 -4.62 15.47
C LYS A 76 -9.70 -4.52 15.41
N ILE A 77 -10.26 -4.09 14.28
CA ILE A 77 -11.70 -3.94 14.08
C ILE A 77 -12.39 -5.30 13.98
N LYS A 78 -11.82 -6.25 13.22
CA LYS A 78 -12.37 -7.62 13.08
C LYS A 78 -12.60 -8.30 14.43
N LYS A 79 -11.69 -8.09 15.39
CA LYS A 79 -11.83 -8.61 16.75
C LYS A 79 -13.01 -8.00 17.52
N ASN A 80 -13.44 -6.79 17.17
CA ASN A 80 -14.49 -6.06 17.87
C ASN A 80 -15.89 -6.18 17.22
N ILE A 81 -15.99 -6.48 15.92
CA ILE A 81 -17.26 -6.40 15.15
C ILE A 81 -17.87 -7.79 14.85
N ASN A 82 -17.42 -8.87 15.53
CA ASN A 82 -17.77 -10.26 15.19
C ASN A 82 -19.29 -10.53 14.99
N ILE A 83 -20.17 -9.89 15.75
CA ILE A 83 -21.63 -10.13 15.69
C ILE A 83 -22.29 -9.49 14.46
N GLN A 84 -21.80 -8.34 13.98
CA GLN A 84 -22.43 -7.59 12.88
C GLN A 84 -22.00 -8.10 11.49
N LEU A 85 -20.80 -8.67 11.39
CA LEU A 85 -20.24 -9.14 10.11
C LEU A 85 -21.00 -10.35 9.54
N SER A 86 -21.52 -11.24 10.38
CA SER A 86 -22.25 -12.45 9.96
C SER A 86 -23.56 -12.16 9.23
N THR A 87 -24.09 -10.94 9.37
CA THR A 87 -25.37 -10.52 8.76
C THR A 87 -25.17 -9.87 7.38
N ILE A 88 -23.92 -9.52 7.02
CA ILE A 88 -23.60 -8.88 5.74
C ILE A 88 -23.50 -9.98 4.66
N GLN A 89 -24.42 -9.96 3.71
CA GLN A 89 -24.39 -10.85 2.55
C GLN A 89 -23.56 -10.23 1.42
N PRO A 90 -22.58 -10.95 0.84
CA PRO A 90 -21.86 -10.47 -0.34
C PRO A 90 -22.84 -10.28 -1.50
N SER A 91 -22.89 -9.09 -2.09
CA SER A 91 -23.66 -8.88 -3.33
C SER A 91 -22.92 -9.57 -4.48
N LEU A 92 -23.29 -10.80 -4.80
CA LEU A 92 -22.83 -11.52 -5.99
C LEU A 92 -23.49 -10.95 -7.25
N ASN A 93 -23.22 -9.68 -7.57
CA ASN A 93 -23.39 -9.19 -8.94
C ASN A 93 -22.05 -9.33 -9.63
N SER A 94 -21.93 -10.43 -10.38
CA SER A 94 -20.80 -10.81 -11.22
C SER A 94 -20.32 -9.63 -12.06
N ILE A 95 -19.18 -9.04 -11.70
CA ILE A 95 -18.30 -8.47 -12.73
C ILE A 95 -17.68 -9.69 -13.39
N GLU A 96 -18.43 -10.32 -14.29
CA GLU A 96 -17.84 -11.17 -15.30
C GLU A 96 -16.79 -10.29 -15.99
N PRO A 97 -15.49 -10.67 -15.99
CA PRO A 97 -14.50 -9.89 -16.71
C PRO A 97 -14.99 -9.78 -18.16
N PRO A 98 -14.98 -8.58 -18.77
CA PRO A 98 -15.48 -8.41 -20.13
C PRO A 98 -14.78 -9.47 -20.98
N ALA A 99 -15.59 -10.34 -21.58
CA ALA A 99 -15.14 -11.45 -22.40
C ALA A 99 -13.94 -11.01 -23.22
N LYS A 100 -12.87 -11.83 -23.25
CA LYS A 100 -11.79 -11.70 -24.23
C LYS A 100 -12.43 -11.77 -25.61
N ASN A 101 -12.86 -10.62 -26.13
CA ASN A 101 -13.19 -10.47 -27.53
C ASN A 101 -11.83 -10.41 -28.23
N THR A 102 -11.25 -11.58 -28.48
CA THR A 102 -10.30 -11.76 -29.56
C THR A 102 -11.05 -11.64 -30.89
N LYS A 103 -11.67 -10.48 -31.13
CA LYS A 103 -11.68 -9.91 -32.47
C LYS A 103 -10.40 -9.12 -32.56
N ALA A 104 -9.40 -9.74 -33.19
CA ALA A 104 -8.22 -9.04 -33.68
C ALA A 104 -8.69 -7.76 -34.38
N PRO A 105 -8.27 -6.56 -33.92
CA PRO A 105 -8.43 -5.36 -34.70
C PRO A 105 -7.46 -5.46 -35.87
N SER A 106 -8.04 -5.65 -37.05
CA SER A 106 -7.56 -5.09 -38.31
C SER A 106 -6.71 -3.85 -38.07
N SER A 107 -5.39 -3.98 -38.26
CA SER A 107 -4.51 -2.83 -38.43
C SER A 107 -3.33 -3.20 -39.34
N LYS A 108 -3.53 -2.84 -40.62
CA LYS A 108 -2.56 -2.20 -41.52
C LYS A 108 -1.07 -2.44 -41.23
N THR A 109 -0.40 -3.12 -42.16
CA THR A 109 0.99 -2.81 -42.52
C THR A 109 1.08 -2.61 -44.03
N LYS A 110 1.53 -1.42 -44.43
CA LYS A 110 1.81 -1.02 -45.81
C LYS A 110 3.05 -1.77 -46.32
N ASN A 111 3.01 -2.25 -47.56
CA ASN A 111 4.13 -2.41 -48.50
C ASN A 111 3.50 -2.80 -49.86
N SER A 112 3.26 -1.91 -50.81
CA SER A 112 4.18 -1.20 -51.73
C SER A 112 4.97 -2.13 -52.66
N LEU A 113 4.79 -1.90 -53.97
CA LEU A 113 5.39 -2.54 -55.17
C LEU A 113 4.83 -3.95 -55.52
N LYS A 114 4.38 -4.27 -56.75
CA LYS A 114 4.68 -3.73 -58.09
C LYS A 114 3.54 -4.09 -59.07
N LYS A 115 3.05 -3.05 -59.76
CA LYS A 115 2.56 -2.96 -61.15
C LYS A 115 2.30 -4.27 -61.94
N ARG A 116 1.01 -4.53 -62.19
CA ARG A 116 0.33 -4.79 -63.49
C ARG A 116 0.85 -5.91 -64.41
N ILE A 117 -0.03 -6.90 -64.64
CA ILE A 117 0.02 -7.89 -65.73
C ILE A 117 -0.92 -7.45 -66.88
N MET A 118 -0.52 -7.76 -68.13
CA MET A 118 -1.24 -7.72 -69.44
C MET A 118 -1.33 -6.34 -70.12
N ARG A 119 -0.88 -6.22 -71.38
CA ARG A 119 -1.62 -6.55 -72.62
C ARG A 119 -3.01 -5.91 -72.64
#